data_AF-A0A5K7X705-F1
#
_entry.id   AF-A0A5K7X705-F1
#
_cell.length_a   1.000
_cell.length_b   1.000
_cell.length_c   1.000
_cell.angle_alpha   90.00
_cell.angle_beta   90.00
_cell.angle_gamma   90.00
#
_symmetry.space_group_name_H-M   'P 1'
#
loop_
_entity.id
_entity.type
_entity.pdbx_description
1 polymer ?
#
loop_
_entity_poly.entity_id
_entity_poly.type
_entity_poly.pdbx_seq_one_letter_code
_entity_poly.pdbx_strand_id
1 'polypeptide(L)'
;MPRFVLLYHECPPALGKPSHWDLMLERDGVLLTWNLLQLPVAWGGDAATIEATRIADHRIAYLNYEGPVSGGRGTVTRVDQGEYEVASEDAASLSVRLKGSRCHGIVELPK
;
A
#
# COMPACT_ATOMS: atom_id res chain seq x y z
N MET A 1 7.16 -9.90 13.01
CA MET A 1 6.40 -10.48 11.87
C MET A 1 6.71 -9.65 10.62
N PRO A 2 6.39 -10.07 9.37
CA PRO A 2 6.63 -9.21 8.22
C PRO A 2 5.79 -7.93 8.33
N ARG A 3 6.36 -6.81 7.87
CA ARG A 3 5.76 -5.48 8.04
C ARG A 3 4.93 -5.06 6.83
N PHE A 4 4.02 -4.14 7.05
CA PHE A 4 3.38 -3.39 5.97
C PHE A 4 3.50 -1.88 6.19
N VAL A 5 3.36 -1.13 5.12
CA VAL A 5 3.18 0.32 5.16
C VAL A 5 2.09 0.74 4.18
N LEU A 6 1.30 1.74 4.56
CA LEU A 6 0.42 2.47 3.66
C LEU A 6 1.00 3.88 3.48
N LEU A 7 1.43 4.20 2.27
CA LEU A 7 1.90 5.54 1.92
C LEU A 7 0.84 6.29 1.12
N TYR A 8 0.69 7.58 1.35
CA TYR A 8 0.01 8.49 0.43
C TYR A 8 1.06 9.15 -0.45
N HIS A 9 0.96 8.94 -1.76
CA HIS A 9 1.82 9.55 -2.76
C HIS A 9 1.09 10.74 -3.37
N GLU A 10 1.49 11.93 -2.94
CA GLU A 10 1.02 13.19 -3.51
C GLU A 10 1.78 13.48 -4.82
N CYS A 11 1.09 13.38 -5.95
CA CYS A 11 1.65 13.63 -7.28
C CYS A 11 1.38 15.06 -7.75
N PRO A 12 2.36 15.77 -8.33
CA PRO A 12 2.12 17.09 -8.90
C PRO A 12 1.25 16.96 -10.17
N PRO A 13 0.35 17.93 -10.46
CA PRO A 13 -0.53 17.87 -11.62
C PRO A 13 0.19 17.65 -12.96
N ALA A 14 1.40 18.21 -13.11
CA ALA A 14 2.22 18.08 -14.32
C ALA A 14 2.67 16.64 -14.61
N LEU A 15 2.61 15.73 -13.64
CA LEU A 15 2.98 14.32 -13.82
C LEU A 15 1.90 13.53 -14.59
N GLY A 16 0.67 14.06 -14.70
CA GLY A 16 -0.44 13.36 -15.34
C GLY A 16 -0.91 12.09 -14.61
N LYS A 17 -0.42 11.86 -13.39
CA LYS A 17 -0.82 10.76 -12.50
C LYS A 17 -1.55 11.37 -11.28
N PRO A 18 -2.75 10.87 -10.93
CA PRO A 18 -3.43 11.33 -9.71
C PRO A 18 -2.63 10.93 -8.47
N SER A 19 -2.77 11.72 -7.40
CA SER A 19 -2.35 11.29 -6.07
C SER A 19 -3.11 10.03 -5.65
N HIS A 20 -2.44 9.15 -4.92
CA HIS A 20 -2.92 7.80 -4.65
C HIS A 20 -2.29 7.27 -3.37
N TRP A 21 -2.75 6.10 -2.94
CA TRP A 21 -2.12 5.34 -1.87
C TRP A 21 -1.39 4.14 -2.44
N ASP A 22 -0.28 3.77 -1.82
CA ASP A 22 0.41 2.52 -2.07
C ASP A 22 0.42 1.69 -0.79
N LEU A 23 -0.24 0.53 -0.83
CA LEU A 23 -0.15 -0.49 0.20
C LEU A 23 1.03 -1.41 -0.13
N MET A 24 1.95 -1.55 0.80
CA MET A 24 3.20 -2.28 0.60
C MET A 24 3.38 -3.35 1.67
N LEU A 25 3.65 -4.60 1.26
CA LEU A 25 3.90 -5.73 2.15
C LEU A 25 5.35 -6.22 2.01
N GLU A 26 6.09 -6.32 3.12
CA GLU A 26 7.44 -6.86 3.19
C GLU A 26 7.46 -8.36 2.91
N ARG A 27 8.10 -8.77 1.80
CA ARG A 27 8.29 -10.18 1.46
C ARG A 27 9.60 -10.37 0.70
N ASP A 28 10.40 -11.36 1.09
CA ASP A 28 11.60 -11.80 0.38
C ASP A 28 12.58 -10.67 0.00
N GLY A 29 12.74 -9.69 0.89
CA GLY A 29 13.68 -8.56 0.70
C GLY A 29 13.14 -7.41 -0.16
N VAL A 30 11.90 -7.49 -0.63
CA VAL A 30 11.21 -6.45 -1.41
C VAL A 30 9.87 -6.07 -0.77
N LEU A 31 9.19 -5.09 -1.36
CA LEU A 31 7.84 -4.68 -0.99
C LEU A 31 6.87 -5.01 -2.12
N LEU A 32 6.03 -6.02 -1.90
CA LEU A 32 4.89 -6.28 -2.75
C LEU A 32 3.95 -5.07 -2.67
N THR A 33 3.64 -4.44 -3.81
CA THR A 33 2.99 -3.12 -3.80
C THR A 33 1.70 -3.08 -4.61
N TRP A 34 0.65 -2.51 -4.01
CA TRP A 34 -0.63 -2.25 -4.64
C TRP A 34 -0.95 -0.76 -4.65
N ASN A 35 -1.26 -0.25 -5.83
CA ASN A 35 -1.72 1.10 -6.04
C ASN A 35 -3.23 1.19 -5.83
N LEU A 36 -3.66 2.15 -5.01
CA LEU A 36 -5.06 2.38 -4.64
C LEU A 36 -5.42 3.85 -4.94
N LEU A 37 -6.47 4.08 -5.74
CA LEU A 37 -6.98 5.44 -6.02
C LEU A 37 -7.93 5.97 -4.94
N GLN A 38 -8.36 5.11 -4.03
CA GLN A 38 -9.23 5.41 -2.90
C GLN A 38 -8.96 4.41 -1.78
N LEU A 39 -9.47 4.66 -0.58
CA LEU A 39 -9.39 3.71 0.55
C LEU A 39 -10.75 3.06 0.80
N PRO A 40 -10.79 1.85 1.39
CA PRO A 40 -12.06 1.26 1.82
C PRO A 40 -12.64 2.01 3.03
N VAL A 41 -13.96 1.91 3.25
CA VAL A 41 -14.66 2.53 4.41
C VAL A 41 -14.03 2.12 5.73
N ALA A 42 -13.62 0.86 5.87
CA ALA A 42 -12.94 0.36 7.06
C ALA A 42 -11.64 1.11 7.37
N TRP A 43 -11.02 1.74 6.37
CA TRP A 43 -9.83 2.57 6.50
C TRP A 43 -10.15 4.05 6.28
N GLY A 44 -11.40 4.48 6.41
CA GLY A 44 -11.82 5.88 6.32
C GLY A 44 -11.92 6.45 4.90
N GLY A 45 -12.21 5.62 3.90
CA GLY A 45 -12.70 6.07 2.59
C GLY A 45 -14.21 5.85 2.42
N ASP A 46 -14.68 5.79 1.18
CA ASP A 46 -16.12 5.90 0.86
C ASP A 46 -16.74 4.63 0.25
N ALA A 47 -15.95 3.60 -0.07
CA ALA A 47 -16.43 2.37 -0.68
C ALA A 47 -16.05 1.12 0.13
N ALA A 48 -16.91 0.09 0.14
CA ALA A 48 -16.62 -1.15 0.88
C ALA A 48 -15.51 -1.98 0.21
N THR A 49 -15.57 -2.09 -1.11
CA THR A 49 -14.56 -2.73 -1.96
C THR A 49 -14.00 -1.69 -2.91
N ILE A 50 -12.69 -1.75 -3.13
CA ILE A 50 -11.96 -0.82 -3.99
C ILE A 50 -11.10 -1.59 -4.98
N GLU A 51 -10.69 -0.93 -6.05
CA GLU A 51 -9.69 -1.47 -6.96
C GLU A 51 -8.29 -1.39 -6.33
N ALA A 52 -7.52 -2.47 -6.44
CA ALA A 52 -6.13 -2.53 -6.02
C ALA A 52 -5.29 -3.04 -7.19
N THR A 53 -4.48 -2.16 -7.80
CA THR A 53 -3.65 -2.53 -8.95
C THR A 53 -2.28 -2.99 -8.47
N ARG A 54 -1.91 -4.24 -8.77
CA ARG A 54 -0.55 -4.72 -8.50
C ARG A 54 0.46 -3.97 -9.37
N ILE A 55 1.49 -3.41 -8.75
CA ILE A 55 2.59 -2.72 -9.45
C ILE A 55 3.94 -3.34 -9.10
N ALA A 56 4.99 -2.84 -9.74
CA ALA A 56 6.36 -3.28 -9.51
C ALA A 56 6.74 -3.22 -8.03
N ASP A 57 7.53 -4.19 -7.59
CA ASP A 57 7.96 -4.28 -6.21
C ASP A 57 8.83 -3.07 -5.83
N HIS A 58 8.59 -2.57 -4.62
CA HIS A 58 9.34 -1.43 -4.08
C HIS A 58 10.53 -1.90 -3.24
N ARG A 59 11.49 -1.00 -3.07
CA ARG A 59 12.65 -1.24 -2.22
C ARG A 59 12.22 -1.25 -0.76
N ILE A 60 12.80 -2.15 0.03
CA ILE A 60 12.51 -2.29 1.46
C ILE A 60 12.65 -0.98 2.26
N ALA A 61 13.50 -0.06 1.80
CA ALA A 61 13.70 1.26 2.41
C ALA A 61 12.39 2.07 2.53
N TYR A 62 11.40 1.84 1.66
CA TYR A 62 10.12 2.55 1.68
C TYR A 62 9.24 2.24 2.90
N LEU A 63 9.53 1.20 3.68
CA LEU A 63 8.85 0.98 4.97
C LEU A 63 9.03 2.16 5.93
N ASN A 64 10.20 2.79 5.88
CA ASN A 64 10.56 3.87 6.80
C ASN A 64 10.68 5.23 6.10
N TYR A 65 10.64 5.26 4.76
CA TYR A 65 10.86 6.49 4.01
C TYR A 65 9.62 7.38 3.97
N GLU A 66 9.83 8.67 4.17
CA GLU A 66 8.90 9.75 3.88
C GLU A 66 9.66 10.88 3.21
N GLY A 67 8.99 11.62 2.32
CA GLY A 67 9.58 12.75 1.63
C GLY A 67 9.59 12.65 0.11
N PRO A 68 10.41 13.47 -0.57
CA PRO A 68 10.35 13.65 -2.01
C PRO A 68 10.74 12.42 -2.82
N VAL A 69 9.91 12.05 -3.79
CA VAL A 69 10.25 11.03 -4.79
C VAL A 69 11.11 11.66 -5.88
N SER A 70 12.23 11.00 -6.19
CA SER A 70 13.22 11.45 -7.17
C SER A 70 12.61 11.81 -8.53
N GLY A 71 13.22 12.78 -9.23
CA GLY A 71 12.75 13.24 -10.53
C GLY A 71 11.49 14.13 -10.46
N GLY A 72 11.22 14.75 -9.31
CA GLY A 72 10.06 15.63 -9.13
C GLY A 72 8.72 14.90 -9.23
N ARG A 73 8.70 13.60 -8.90
CA ARG A 73 7.50 12.75 -9.04
C ARG A 73 6.53 12.86 -7.87
N GLY A 74 6.69 13.87 -7.01
CA GLY A 74 5.84 14.09 -5.84
C GLY A 74 6.51 13.73 -4.53
N THR A 75 5.69 13.56 -3.49
CA THR A 75 6.13 13.29 -2.11
C THR A 75 5.33 12.14 -1.55
N VAL A 76 5.96 11.28 -0.75
CA VAL A 76 5.27 10.22 0.00
C VAL A 76 5.21 10.56 1.48
N THR A 77 4.04 10.36 2.08
CA THR A 77 3.79 10.51 3.51
C THR A 77 3.19 9.22 4.04
N ARG A 78 3.60 8.78 5.22
CA ARG A 78 3.08 7.55 5.83
C ARG A 78 1.70 7.81 6.41
N VAL A 79 0.73 7.00 5.99
CA VAL A 79 -0.63 7.02 6.51
C VAL A 79 -0.79 6.03 7.65
N ASP A 80 -0.25 4.82 7.50
CA ASP A 80 -0.23 3.81 8.54
C ASP A 80 0.91 2.81 8.31
N GLN A 81 1.21 2.04 9.34
CA GLN A 81 2.16 0.92 9.28
C GLN A 81 1.83 -0.10 10.35
N GLY A 82 2.39 -1.30 10.19
CA GLY A 82 2.30 -2.32 11.22
C GLY A 82 2.86 -3.63 10.75
N GLU A 83 2.36 -4.70 11.36
CA GLU A 83 2.67 -6.07 10.97
C GLU A 83 1.51 -6.67 10.17
N TYR A 84 1.80 -7.72 9.42
CA TYR A 84 0.76 -8.53 8.80
C TYR A 84 1.04 -10.03 8.93
N GLU A 85 -0.02 -10.83 8.72
CA GLU A 85 0.04 -12.28 8.65
C GLU A 85 -0.65 -12.74 7.36
N VAL A 86 -0.09 -13.75 6.69
CA VAL A 86 -0.76 -14.40 5.56
C VAL A 86 -1.85 -15.31 6.10
N ALA A 87 -3.10 -15.07 5.70
CA ALA A 87 -4.25 -15.90 6.06
C ALA A 87 -4.45 -17.02 5.04
N SER A 88 -4.36 -16.70 3.75
CA SER A 88 -4.38 -17.65 2.64
C SER A 88 -3.72 -17.04 1.41
N GLU A 89 -3.21 -17.86 0.52
CA GLU A 89 -2.65 -17.43 -0.76
C GLU A 89 -2.95 -18.48 -1.81
N ASP A 90 -3.41 -18.04 -2.98
CA ASP A 90 -3.56 -18.88 -4.16
C ASP A 90 -2.90 -18.23 -5.38
N ALA A 91 -3.28 -18.70 -6.58
CA ALA A 91 -2.73 -18.19 -7.83
C ALA A 91 -3.24 -16.79 -8.18
N ALA A 92 -4.46 -16.43 -7.76
CA ALA A 92 -5.14 -15.19 -8.11
C ALA A 92 -5.09 -14.14 -6.99
N SER A 93 -5.09 -14.56 -5.73
CA SER A 93 -5.16 -13.62 -4.60
C SER A 93 -4.25 -13.98 -3.42
N LEU A 94 -3.98 -12.95 -2.62
CA LEU A 94 -3.26 -12.99 -1.36
C LEU A 94 -4.16 -12.39 -0.28
N SER A 95 -4.62 -13.22 0.66
CA SER A 95 -5.37 -12.76 1.83
C SER A 95 -4.42 -12.56 3.02
N VAL A 96 -4.44 -11.36 3.59
CA VAL A 96 -3.60 -11.00 4.73
C VAL A 96 -4.43 -10.37 5.84
N ARG A 97 -4.02 -10.62 7.08
CA ARG A 97 -4.49 -9.88 8.25
C ARG A 97 -3.51 -8.74 8.53
N LEU A 98 -3.96 -7.50 8.40
CA LEU A 98 -3.20 -6.32 8.77
C LEU A 98 -3.40 -5.98 10.26
N LYS A 99 -2.34 -5.49 10.90
CA LYS A 99 -2.31 -5.06 12.30
C LYS A 99 -1.69 -3.66 12.41
N GLY A 100 -2.30 -2.68 11.75
CA GLY A 100 -1.97 -1.26 11.92
C GLY A 100 -2.92 -0.52 12.86
N SER A 101 -2.69 0.79 12.97
CA SER A 101 -3.54 1.67 13.77
C SER A 101 -4.85 2.03 13.05
N ARG A 102 -4.80 2.11 11.72
CA ARG A 102 -5.91 2.43 10.81
C ARG A 102 -6.23 1.26 9.88
N CYS A 103 -5.21 0.69 9.27
CA CYS A 103 -5.29 -0.46 8.37
C CYS A 103 -5.22 -1.74 9.19
N HIS A 104 -6.39 -2.28 9.53
CA HIS A 104 -6.51 -3.51 10.30
C HIS A 104 -7.58 -4.46 9.75
N GLY A 105 -7.54 -5.72 10.19
CA GLY A 105 -8.48 -6.75 9.74
C GLY A 105 -7.96 -7.56 8.55
N ILE A 106 -8.82 -8.39 7.97
CA ILE A 106 -8.49 -9.22 6.81
C ILE A 106 -8.78 -8.45 5.53
N VAL A 107 -7.83 -8.43 4.60
CA VAL A 107 -7.99 -7.94 3.24
C VAL A 107 -7.55 -9.00 2.24
N GLU A 108 -8.15 -8.98 1.06
CA GLU A 108 -7.78 -9.81 -0.07
C GLU A 108 -7.20 -8.92 -1.17
N LEU A 109 -6.01 -9.26 -1.65
CA LEU A 109 -5.25 -8.50 -2.63
C LEU A 109 -5.04 -9.32 -3.89
N PRO A 110 -5.28 -8.78 -5.09
CA PRO A 110 -5.02 -9.51 -6.34
C PRO A 110 -3.51 -9.67 -6.58
N LYS A 111 -3.09 -10.77 -7.22
CA LYS A 111 -1.67 -11.02 -7.54
C LYS A 111 -1.29 -10.58 -8.94
#